data_AF-A0A940L3G3-F1
#
_entry.id   AF-A0A940L3G3-F1
#
_cell.length_a   1.000
_cell.length_b   1.000
_cell.length_c   1.000
_cell.angle_alpha   90.00
_cell.angle_beta   90.00
_cell.angle_gamma   90.00
#
_symmetry.space_group_name_H-M   'P 1'
#
loop_
_entity.id
_entity.type
_entity.pdbx_description
1 polymer ?
#
loop_
_entity_poly.entity_id
_entity_poly.type
_entity_poly.pdbx_seq_one_letter_code
_entity_poly.pdbx_strand_id
1 'polypeptide(L)'
;MLTAAALFFQLLIPSPALALNLKLEGSHTAQEKAVASNIIESTQAALPLSLKNRLNFDLTIKFVSSTDSADRINLGKASLLRDTIFLNSKFLTGQGASFSKEAAQKTLAHEIAHFYDGKNFESADLRALRKVCLATKNSGVDPVCASLKGKGLSVSEDPEFMALTGWESSGFTGKNNNNFTRRLPDPYAVSEIRESFPVYFESYTFDPQFACKLPALNKYFNKVFFENKTANCNSEMTWYLAGSENAFAKIDRNRIWAIDVLYASEGSDTASLFGHSMLRMVICKEGRTPGPDCYKDFSDHIVLSFAALSSTGNFGNIAGMTGKYPLNLFATPFLKIKTQYNLMELRDLYALPLKLNNTQKDLLIDQLYTLHWNFEGRYLFAARNCTTEIVRALTAIGIPLTTIARLDGSSPDKLLRSLFQSPLSYEQHKSKADLQTNKILFFVSSQKNVTDALTLVSKALDDSHLNTIEKYIENVDANQFNRLLSIAKTRPPLLYATYYMEMIRKARIEAQLVSKVIQNDESRSTALKEFQAKSSRLNFSYRFIGSFLSNKSYGVASSEEIESAVASYTTQFEIDKRALAAQMKAAQLAQTVQDSQLAAATDRLNKVAATIKESKF
;
A
#
# COMPACT_ATOMS: atom_id res chain seq x y z
N MET A 1 29.22 -16.84 -73.74
CA MET A 1 29.50 -16.52 -72.33
C MET A 1 28.17 -16.42 -71.58
N LEU A 2 27.95 -17.43 -70.73
CA LEU A 2 27.07 -17.53 -69.56
C LEU A 2 25.61 -17.02 -69.61
N THR A 3 24.72 -17.99 -69.83
CA THR A 3 23.36 -18.07 -69.28
C THR A 3 23.39 -18.18 -67.75
N ALA A 4 22.73 -17.27 -67.03
CA ALA A 4 22.53 -17.37 -65.58
C ALA A 4 21.04 -17.68 -65.29
N ALA A 5 20.79 -18.92 -64.88
CA ALA A 5 19.51 -19.36 -64.36
C ALA A 5 19.33 -18.84 -62.92
N ALA A 6 18.29 -18.04 -62.69
CA ALA A 6 17.89 -17.64 -61.35
C ALA A 6 17.11 -18.81 -60.69
N LEU A 7 17.78 -19.56 -59.83
CA LEU A 7 17.11 -20.48 -58.90
C LEU A 7 16.33 -19.65 -57.87
N PHE A 8 15.00 -19.70 -57.95
CA PHE A 8 14.13 -19.33 -56.84
C PHE A 8 14.28 -20.36 -55.73
N PHE A 9 15.02 -20.01 -54.66
CA PHE A 9 14.91 -20.71 -53.38
C PHE A 9 13.53 -20.39 -52.81
N GLN A 10 12.58 -21.32 -52.95
CA GLN A 10 11.40 -21.37 -52.09
C GLN A 10 11.91 -21.59 -50.66
N LEU A 11 11.95 -20.52 -49.87
CA LEU A 11 12.00 -20.59 -48.43
C LEU A 11 10.82 -21.47 -47.99
N LEU A 12 11.13 -22.69 -47.56
CA LEU A 12 10.24 -23.54 -46.79
C LEU A 12 9.71 -22.69 -45.63
N ILE A 13 8.45 -22.28 -45.74
CA ILE A 13 7.69 -21.75 -44.61
C ILE A 13 7.75 -22.85 -43.55
N PRO A 14 8.32 -22.61 -42.36
CA PRO A 14 8.28 -23.62 -41.31
C PRO A 14 6.80 -23.94 -41.05
N SER A 15 6.45 -25.22 -41.11
CA SER A 15 5.13 -25.74 -40.73
C SER A 15 4.65 -25.05 -39.46
N PRO A 16 3.35 -24.72 -39.32
CA PRO A 16 2.87 -24.05 -38.11
C PRO A 16 3.28 -24.91 -36.91
N ALA A 17 4.20 -24.40 -36.11
CA ALA A 17 4.60 -25.02 -34.86
C ALA A 17 3.30 -25.26 -34.09
N LEU A 18 3.03 -26.52 -33.69
CA LEU A 18 1.78 -26.89 -33.04
C LEU A 18 1.41 -25.87 -31.96
N ALA A 19 0.32 -25.13 -32.18
CA ALA A 19 -0.30 -24.29 -31.17
C ALA A 19 -1.20 -25.19 -30.29
N LEU A 20 -1.48 -24.75 -29.04
CA LEU A 20 -2.46 -25.37 -28.15
C LEU A 20 -3.67 -25.93 -28.91
N ASN A 21 -3.96 -27.21 -28.74
CA ASN A 21 -5.07 -27.90 -29.40
C ASN A 21 -6.03 -28.48 -28.35
N LEU A 22 -7.30 -28.11 -28.45
CA LEU A 22 -8.34 -28.48 -27.48
C LEU A 22 -9.25 -29.55 -28.10
N LYS A 23 -9.23 -30.77 -27.55
CA LYS A 23 -9.95 -31.93 -28.10
C LYS A 23 -11.16 -32.27 -27.24
N LEU A 24 -12.37 -32.17 -27.80
CA LEU A 24 -13.59 -32.62 -27.13
C LEU A 24 -13.63 -34.16 -27.05
N GLU A 25 -13.83 -34.70 -25.85
CA GLU A 25 -14.05 -36.13 -25.62
C GLU A 25 -15.41 -36.38 -24.94
N GLY A 26 -15.99 -37.55 -25.20
CA GLY A 26 -17.25 -38.00 -24.64
C GLY A 26 -18.37 -38.14 -25.67
N SER A 27 -19.43 -38.84 -25.29
CA SER A 27 -20.64 -39.00 -26.10
C SER A 27 -21.55 -37.79 -25.90
N HIS A 28 -21.72 -36.99 -26.96
CA HIS A 28 -22.51 -35.77 -26.98
C HIS A 28 -23.50 -35.80 -28.14
N THR A 29 -24.71 -35.27 -27.95
CA THR A 29 -25.66 -35.01 -29.04
C THR A 29 -25.10 -34.01 -30.05
N ALA A 30 -25.68 -33.92 -31.25
CA ALA A 30 -25.22 -32.95 -32.25
C ALA A 30 -25.30 -31.49 -31.75
N GLN A 31 -26.33 -31.17 -30.97
CA GLN A 31 -26.52 -29.85 -30.37
C GLN A 31 -25.45 -29.56 -29.31
N GLU A 32 -25.21 -30.51 -28.39
CA GLU A 32 -24.17 -30.36 -27.37
C GLU A 32 -22.77 -30.21 -28.00
N LYS A 33 -22.46 -30.97 -29.06
CA LYS A 33 -21.21 -30.82 -29.82
C LYS A 33 -21.06 -29.42 -30.40
N ALA A 34 -22.13 -28.84 -30.95
CA ALA A 34 -22.10 -27.49 -31.50
C ALA A 34 -21.83 -26.44 -30.41
N VAL A 35 -22.49 -26.56 -29.25
CA VAL A 35 -22.27 -25.66 -28.10
C VAL A 35 -20.85 -25.80 -27.56
N ALA A 36 -20.38 -27.03 -27.34
CA ALA A 36 -19.03 -27.32 -26.87
C ALA A 36 -17.96 -26.76 -27.82
N SER A 37 -18.11 -26.98 -29.13
CA SER A 37 -17.17 -26.47 -30.14
C SER A 37 -17.14 -24.95 -30.12
N ASN A 38 -18.29 -24.29 -30.00
CA ASN A 38 -18.36 -22.84 -29.92
C ASN A 38 -17.66 -22.29 -28.67
N ILE A 39 -17.83 -22.91 -27.50
CA ILE A 39 -17.12 -22.54 -26.26
C ILE A 39 -15.61 -22.69 -26.46
N ILE A 40 -15.17 -23.82 -26.98
CA ILE A 40 -13.75 -24.13 -27.20
C ILE A 40 -13.11 -23.12 -28.17
N GLU A 41 -13.68 -22.94 -29.36
CA GLU A 41 -13.13 -22.07 -30.40
C GLU A 41 -13.08 -20.61 -29.96
N SER A 42 -14.16 -20.12 -29.36
CA SER A 42 -14.22 -18.72 -28.89
C SER A 42 -13.28 -18.46 -27.71
N THR A 43 -13.09 -19.43 -26.81
CA THR A 43 -12.09 -19.33 -25.75
C THR A 43 -10.69 -19.30 -26.34
N GLN A 44 -10.37 -20.24 -27.23
CA GLN A 44 -9.05 -20.34 -27.85
C GLN A 44 -8.69 -19.10 -28.69
N ALA A 45 -9.69 -18.45 -29.30
CA ALA A 45 -9.53 -17.18 -30.00
C ALA A 45 -9.15 -16.03 -29.05
N ALA A 46 -9.69 -16.01 -27.83
CA ALA A 46 -9.41 -14.98 -26.83
C ALA A 46 -8.04 -15.13 -26.13
N LEU A 47 -7.46 -16.33 -26.12
CA LEU A 47 -6.19 -16.59 -25.42
C LEU A 47 -4.98 -15.90 -26.10
N PRO A 48 -4.01 -15.39 -25.31
CA PRO A 48 -2.76 -14.85 -25.83
C PRO A 48 -2.00 -15.85 -26.71
N LEU A 49 -1.36 -15.35 -27.77
CA LEU A 49 -0.60 -16.20 -28.69
C LEU A 49 0.60 -16.87 -28.00
N SER A 50 1.30 -16.14 -27.13
CA SER A 50 2.43 -16.65 -26.34
C SER A 50 2.03 -17.80 -25.42
N LEU A 51 0.84 -17.72 -24.80
CA LEU A 51 0.28 -18.80 -24.00
C LEU A 51 0.02 -20.04 -24.85
N LYS A 52 -0.65 -19.87 -26.01
CA LYS A 52 -0.93 -20.98 -26.94
C LYS A 52 0.34 -21.65 -27.46
N ASN A 53 1.39 -20.87 -27.73
CA ASN A 53 2.67 -21.39 -28.19
C ASN A 53 3.45 -22.11 -27.09
N ARG A 54 3.32 -21.66 -25.83
CA ARG A 54 3.95 -22.34 -24.69
C ARG A 54 3.22 -23.63 -24.33
N LEU A 55 1.89 -23.65 -24.48
CA LEU A 55 1.05 -24.83 -24.33
C LEU A 55 0.90 -25.59 -25.65
N ASN A 56 2.01 -25.90 -26.31
CA ASN A 56 2.08 -26.58 -27.60
C ASN A 56 1.82 -28.10 -27.51
N PHE A 57 0.72 -28.50 -26.87
CA PHE A 57 0.29 -29.89 -26.73
C PHE A 57 -1.24 -29.98 -26.73
N ASP A 58 -1.76 -31.21 -26.84
CA ASP A 58 -3.19 -31.47 -26.82
C ASP A 58 -3.72 -31.43 -25.38
N LEU A 59 -4.82 -30.69 -25.17
CA LEU A 59 -5.63 -30.78 -23.96
C LEU A 59 -6.98 -31.39 -24.28
N THR A 60 -7.37 -32.39 -23.49
CA THR A 60 -8.67 -33.06 -23.62
C THR A 60 -9.73 -32.31 -22.82
N ILE A 61 -10.87 -32.01 -23.43
CA ILE A 61 -12.02 -31.36 -22.79
C ILE A 61 -13.13 -32.38 -22.57
N LYS A 62 -13.58 -32.54 -21.33
CA LYS A 62 -14.70 -33.41 -20.95
C LYS A 62 -15.77 -32.63 -20.22
N PHE A 63 -17.02 -32.76 -20.65
CA PHE A 63 -18.17 -32.26 -19.91
C PHE A 63 -18.69 -33.37 -19.00
N VAL A 64 -18.75 -33.11 -17.69
CA VAL A 64 -19.14 -34.09 -16.67
C VAL A 64 -20.28 -33.55 -15.82
N SER A 65 -21.17 -34.45 -15.41
CA SER A 65 -22.18 -34.12 -14.41
C SER A 65 -21.50 -33.96 -13.05
N SER A 66 -21.69 -32.81 -12.42
CA SER A 66 -21.26 -32.53 -11.04
C SER A 66 -22.47 -32.12 -10.20
N THR A 67 -22.25 -31.84 -8.91
CA THR A 67 -23.29 -31.28 -8.03
C THR A 67 -23.93 -30.03 -8.64
N ASP A 68 -25.19 -29.78 -8.29
CA ASP A 68 -25.97 -28.61 -8.75
C ASP A 68 -25.47 -27.26 -8.18
N SER A 69 -24.39 -27.27 -7.42
CA SER A 69 -23.84 -26.07 -6.81
C SER A 69 -23.17 -25.17 -7.87
N ALA A 70 -23.42 -23.87 -7.76
CA ALA A 70 -22.76 -22.84 -8.54
C ALA A 70 -21.41 -22.39 -7.94
N ASP A 71 -20.90 -23.10 -6.93
CA ASP A 71 -19.59 -22.78 -6.34
C ASP A 71 -18.50 -22.93 -7.40
N ARG A 72 -17.54 -21.99 -7.39
CA ARG A 72 -16.49 -21.89 -8.40
C ARG A 72 -15.74 -23.22 -8.64
N ILE A 73 -15.50 -23.98 -7.57
CA ILE A 73 -14.83 -25.29 -7.60
C ILE A 73 -15.60 -26.38 -8.39
N ASN A 74 -16.91 -26.19 -8.61
CA ASN A 74 -17.78 -27.13 -9.29
C ASN A 74 -18.03 -26.76 -10.77
N LEU A 75 -17.48 -25.63 -11.25
CA LEU A 75 -17.61 -25.21 -12.65
C LEU A 75 -16.60 -25.90 -13.55
N GLY A 76 -15.35 -26.06 -13.09
CA GLY A 76 -14.25 -26.62 -13.86
C GLY A 76 -13.17 -27.23 -12.99
N LYS A 77 -12.37 -28.12 -13.58
CA LYS A 77 -11.17 -28.69 -12.95
C LYS A 77 -10.14 -29.15 -13.97
N ALA A 78 -8.92 -28.64 -13.86
CA ALA A 78 -7.75 -29.10 -14.59
C ALA A 78 -7.11 -30.32 -13.92
N SER A 79 -6.77 -31.32 -14.72
CA SER A 79 -5.95 -32.46 -14.34
C SER A 79 -4.63 -32.43 -15.12
N LEU A 80 -3.62 -31.79 -14.51
CA LEU A 80 -2.28 -31.62 -15.08
C LEU A 80 -1.61 -32.95 -15.47
N LEU A 81 -1.86 -34.03 -14.71
CA LEU A 81 -1.29 -35.35 -14.99
C LEU A 81 -1.93 -36.06 -16.19
N ARG A 82 -3.16 -35.69 -16.54
CA ARG A 82 -3.94 -36.35 -17.60
C ARG A 82 -4.11 -35.44 -18.83
N ASP A 83 -3.53 -34.25 -18.82
CA ASP A 83 -3.75 -33.22 -19.84
C ASP A 83 -5.24 -33.05 -20.16
N THR A 84 -6.08 -33.09 -19.12
CA THR A 84 -7.54 -33.11 -19.24
C THR A 84 -8.16 -31.97 -18.43
N ILE A 85 -9.12 -31.27 -19.03
CA ILE A 85 -9.98 -30.28 -18.39
C ILE A 85 -11.38 -30.86 -18.29
N PHE A 86 -11.92 -30.88 -17.07
CA PHE A 86 -13.31 -31.23 -16.80
C PHE A 86 -14.11 -29.94 -16.67
N LEU A 87 -15.21 -29.82 -17.40
CA LEU A 87 -16.17 -28.72 -17.32
C LEU A 87 -17.54 -29.26 -16.89
N ASN A 88 -18.32 -28.45 -16.18
CA ASN A 88 -19.68 -28.81 -15.82
C ASN A 88 -20.56 -28.97 -17.08
N SER A 89 -21.27 -30.09 -17.20
CA SER A 89 -22.13 -30.37 -18.37
C SER A 89 -23.29 -29.39 -18.54
N LYS A 90 -23.70 -28.65 -17.50
CA LYS A 90 -24.72 -27.60 -17.61
C LYS A 90 -24.31 -26.44 -18.52
N PHE A 91 -23.02 -26.25 -18.78
CA PHE A 91 -22.59 -25.29 -19.81
C PHE A 91 -23.09 -25.66 -21.22
N LEU A 92 -23.37 -26.94 -21.48
CA LEU A 92 -23.94 -27.39 -22.75
C LEU A 92 -25.42 -27.02 -22.91
N THR A 93 -26.14 -26.86 -21.80
CA THR A 93 -27.57 -26.53 -21.78
C THR A 93 -27.85 -25.06 -21.49
N GLY A 94 -26.90 -24.34 -20.89
CA GLY A 94 -27.03 -22.91 -20.59
C GLY A 94 -28.03 -22.59 -19.47
N GLN A 95 -28.35 -23.56 -18.61
CA GLN A 95 -29.38 -23.40 -17.58
C GLN A 95 -28.86 -22.58 -16.39
N GLY A 96 -29.17 -21.28 -16.38
CA GLY A 96 -28.90 -20.34 -15.27
C GLY A 96 -27.70 -19.42 -15.53
N ALA A 97 -27.66 -18.27 -14.84
CA ALA A 97 -26.63 -17.24 -15.06
C ALA A 97 -25.19 -17.75 -14.90
N SER A 98 -24.96 -18.65 -13.92
CA SER A 98 -23.67 -19.28 -13.65
C SER A 98 -23.19 -20.24 -14.75
N PHE A 99 -24.08 -20.67 -15.64
CA PHE A 99 -23.79 -21.60 -16.74
C PHE A 99 -23.94 -20.94 -18.12
N SER A 100 -23.87 -19.61 -18.17
CA SER A 100 -23.86 -18.85 -19.43
C SER A 100 -22.65 -19.19 -20.30
N LYS A 101 -22.72 -18.86 -21.59
CA LYS A 101 -21.59 -19.01 -22.52
C LYS A 101 -20.35 -18.24 -22.05
N GLU A 102 -20.53 -17.03 -21.53
CA GLU A 102 -19.41 -16.23 -21.00
C GLU A 102 -18.77 -16.91 -19.78
N ALA A 103 -19.59 -17.46 -18.87
CA ALA A 103 -19.08 -18.23 -17.74
C ALA A 103 -18.29 -19.47 -18.21
N ALA A 104 -18.79 -20.19 -19.22
CA ALA A 104 -18.08 -21.34 -19.78
C ALA A 104 -16.72 -20.97 -20.39
N GLN A 105 -16.64 -19.84 -21.10
CA GLN A 105 -15.38 -19.32 -21.67
C GLN A 105 -14.37 -18.97 -20.58
N LYS A 106 -14.83 -18.25 -19.55
CA LYS A 106 -14.00 -17.87 -18.39
C LYS A 106 -13.50 -19.11 -17.63
N THR A 107 -14.38 -20.08 -17.36
CA THR A 107 -13.99 -21.34 -16.72
C THR A 107 -12.98 -22.11 -17.56
N LEU A 108 -13.20 -22.27 -18.87
CA LEU A 108 -12.23 -22.96 -19.73
C LEU A 108 -10.87 -22.24 -19.75
N ALA A 109 -10.86 -20.91 -19.84
CA ALA A 109 -9.62 -20.13 -19.78
C ALA A 109 -8.90 -20.25 -18.42
N HIS A 110 -9.65 -20.28 -17.30
CA HIS A 110 -9.13 -20.55 -15.95
C HIS A 110 -8.40 -21.90 -15.91
N GLU A 111 -9.06 -22.96 -16.38
CA GLU A 111 -8.47 -24.29 -16.33
C GLU A 111 -7.24 -24.41 -17.24
N ILE A 112 -7.23 -23.75 -18.40
CA ILE A 112 -6.05 -23.64 -19.27
C ILE A 112 -4.92 -22.88 -18.56
N ALA A 113 -5.24 -21.84 -17.80
CA ALA A 113 -4.24 -21.05 -17.07
C ALA A 113 -3.51 -21.88 -16.01
N HIS A 114 -4.16 -22.88 -15.39
CA HIS A 114 -3.46 -23.82 -14.49
C HIS A 114 -2.35 -24.61 -15.21
N PHE A 115 -2.56 -25.02 -16.46
CA PHE A 115 -1.50 -25.67 -17.26
C PHE A 115 -0.34 -24.72 -17.54
N TYR A 116 -0.63 -23.44 -17.79
CA TYR A 116 0.41 -22.43 -17.98
C TYR A 116 1.19 -22.18 -16.69
N ASP A 117 0.49 -22.06 -15.56
CA ASP A 117 1.06 -21.81 -14.23
C ASP A 117 1.92 -22.98 -13.73
N GLY A 118 1.46 -24.22 -13.95
CA GLY A 118 2.14 -25.44 -13.51
C GLY A 118 3.39 -25.82 -14.33
N LYS A 119 3.63 -25.19 -15.49
CA LYS A 119 4.81 -25.46 -16.35
C LYS A 119 6.01 -24.64 -15.89
N ASN A 120 6.68 -25.05 -14.80
CA ASN A 120 7.97 -24.52 -14.30
C ASN A 120 8.34 -23.15 -14.89
N PHE A 121 7.55 -22.15 -14.51
CA PHE A 121 7.71 -20.78 -14.94
C PHE A 121 8.92 -20.15 -14.26
N GLU A 122 9.88 -19.68 -15.05
CA GLU A 122 11.01 -18.91 -14.54
C GLU A 122 11.13 -17.62 -15.34
N SER A 123 10.73 -16.50 -14.72
CA SER A 123 10.90 -15.18 -15.32
C SER A 123 12.39 -14.88 -15.56
N ALA A 124 12.69 -13.95 -16.47
CA ALA A 124 14.09 -13.54 -16.73
C ALA A 124 14.76 -13.00 -15.45
N ASP A 125 14.01 -12.26 -14.64
CA ASP A 125 14.48 -11.70 -13.37
C ASP A 125 14.74 -12.79 -12.32
N LEU A 126 13.84 -13.78 -12.20
CA LEU A 126 14.04 -14.94 -11.33
C LEU A 126 15.27 -15.75 -11.73
N ARG A 127 15.47 -16.02 -13.04
CA ARG A 127 16.68 -16.68 -13.54
C ARG A 127 17.94 -15.93 -13.16
N ALA A 128 17.94 -14.60 -13.31
CA ALA A 128 19.07 -13.77 -12.95
C ALA A 128 19.37 -13.81 -11.45
N LEU A 129 18.33 -13.70 -10.59
CA LEU A 129 18.48 -13.82 -9.14
C LEU A 129 19.00 -15.19 -8.73
N ARG A 130 18.45 -16.27 -9.30
CA ARG A 130 18.90 -17.64 -9.04
C ARG A 130 20.37 -17.83 -9.40
N LYS A 131 20.81 -17.30 -10.54
CA LYS A 131 22.22 -17.33 -10.95
C LYS A 131 23.13 -16.64 -9.92
N VAL A 132 22.72 -15.48 -9.40
CA VAL A 132 23.43 -14.79 -8.32
C VAL A 132 23.48 -15.66 -7.06
N CYS A 133 22.34 -16.19 -6.62
CA CYS A 133 22.23 -17.05 -5.44
C CYS A 133 23.06 -18.33 -5.53
N LEU A 134 23.19 -18.94 -6.71
CA LEU A 134 24.03 -20.11 -6.92
C LEU A 134 25.54 -19.77 -6.90
N ALA A 135 25.91 -18.54 -7.28
CA ALA A 135 27.29 -18.09 -7.29
C ALA A 135 27.81 -17.71 -5.89
N THR A 136 26.94 -17.34 -4.95
CA THR A 136 27.33 -16.99 -3.57
C THR A 136 27.51 -18.23 -2.68
N LYS A 137 28.70 -18.40 -2.10
CA LYS A 137 29.01 -19.52 -1.18
C LYS A 137 28.14 -19.57 0.09
N ASN A 138 27.51 -18.45 0.47
CA ASN A 138 26.64 -18.33 1.65
C ASN A 138 25.14 -18.47 1.35
N SER A 139 24.76 -19.00 0.18
CA SER A 139 23.35 -19.13 -0.25
C SER A 139 22.46 -20.01 0.65
N GLY A 140 23.03 -20.72 1.62
CA GLY A 140 22.29 -21.43 2.67
C GLY A 140 21.88 -20.56 3.86
N VAL A 141 22.45 -19.36 4.00
CA VAL A 141 22.18 -18.42 5.12
C VAL A 141 21.27 -17.27 4.68
N ASP A 142 21.30 -16.89 3.40
CA ASP A 142 20.41 -15.89 2.83
C ASP A 142 18.98 -16.47 2.66
N PRO A 143 17.95 -15.93 3.35
CA PRO A 143 16.59 -16.46 3.29
C PRO A 143 15.97 -16.41 1.88
N VAL A 144 16.31 -15.38 1.09
CA VAL A 144 15.83 -15.24 -0.30
C VAL A 144 16.44 -16.35 -1.15
N CYS A 145 17.75 -16.54 -1.09
CA CYS A 145 18.42 -17.61 -1.84
C CYS A 145 18.04 -19.02 -1.35
N ALA A 146 17.77 -19.18 -0.06
CA ALA A 146 17.29 -20.45 0.50
C ALA A 146 15.89 -20.82 -0.04
N SER A 147 15.00 -19.83 -0.15
CA SER A 147 13.62 -20.04 -0.67
C SER A 147 13.57 -20.46 -2.14
N LEU A 148 14.61 -20.15 -2.92
CA LEU A 148 14.72 -20.49 -4.35
C LEU A 148 15.27 -21.90 -4.61
N LYS A 149 15.71 -22.64 -3.58
CA LYS A 149 16.28 -23.99 -3.74
C LYS A 149 15.18 -25.04 -3.96
N GLY A 150 15.27 -25.78 -5.07
CA GLY A 150 14.55 -27.05 -5.27
C GLY A 150 13.09 -26.96 -5.67
N LYS A 151 12.53 -25.76 -5.92
CA LYS A 151 11.15 -25.59 -6.38
C LYS A 151 11.10 -25.24 -7.86
N GLY A 152 10.23 -25.90 -8.61
CA GLY A 152 9.72 -25.40 -9.87
C GLY A 152 8.82 -24.21 -9.56
N LEU A 153 9.18 -23.02 -10.04
CA LEU A 153 8.40 -21.81 -9.75
C LEU A 153 7.20 -21.77 -10.70
N SER A 154 6.06 -21.31 -10.22
CA SER A 154 4.87 -21.01 -11.03
C SER A 154 4.78 -19.51 -11.27
N VAL A 155 3.87 -19.05 -12.13
CA VAL A 155 3.57 -17.60 -12.25
C VAL A 155 2.96 -17.09 -10.94
N SER A 156 2.11 -17.91 -10.32
CA SER A 156 1.50 -17.63 -9.02
C SER A 156 2.53 -17.43 -7.90
N GLU A 157 3.71 -18.05 -8.03
CA GLU A 157 4.84 -17.92 -7.09
C GLU A 157 5.93 -16.94 -7.55
N ASP A 158 5.74 -16.23 -8.67
CA ASP A 158 6.66 -15.18 -9.08
C ASP A 158 6.61 -14.01 -8.07
N PRO A 159 7.75 -13.52 -7.55
CA PRO A 159 7.76 -12.49 -6.51
C PRO A 159 7.09 -11.17 -6.91
N GLU A 160 7.16 -10.78 -8.19
CA GLU A 160 6.49 -9.59 -8.70
C GLU A 160 4.97 -9.81 -8.68
N PHE A 161 4.50 -10.98 -9.14
CA PHE A 161 3.09 -11.35 -9.09
C PHE A 161 2.55 -11.42 -7.66
N MET A 162 3.24 -12.12 -6.76
CA MET A 162 2.85 -12.22 -5.35
C MET A 162 2.75 -10.86 -4.67
N ALA A 163 3.66 -9.94 -4.99
CA ALA A 163 3.63 -8.57 -4.47
C ALA A 163 2.39 -7.80 -4.99
N LEU A 164 2.05 -7.96 -6.26
CA LEU A 164 0.88 -7.34 -6.90
C LEU A 164 -0.44 -7.88 -6.37
N THR A 165 -0.53 -9.19 -6.11
CA THR A 165 -1.78 -9.86 -5.70
C THR A 165 -1.92 -10.02 -4.18
N GLY A 166 -0.96 -9.52 -3.39
CA GLY A 166 -1.05 -9.55 -1.93
C GLY A 166 -0.70 -10.90 -1.27
N TRP A 167 -0.10 -11.83 -2.01
CA TRP A 167 0.37 -13.11 -1.44
C TRP A 167 1.67 -12.93 -0.66
N GLU A 168 1.82 -13.72 0.38
CA GLU A 168 3.01 -13.78 1.23
C GLU A 168 3.55 -15.20 1.27
N SER A 169 4.86 -15.35 1.04
CA SER A 169 5.56 -16.60 1.30
C SER A 169 5.89 -16.67 2.79
N SER A 170 5.23 -17.57 3.53
CA SER A 170 5.66 -17.84 4.90
C SER A 170 6.84 -18.79 4.88
N GLY A 171 8.05 -18.21 4.85
CA GLY A 171 9.31 -18.96 4.79
C GLY A 171 9.48 -20.00 5.91
N PHE A 172 8.78 -19.86 7.05
CA PHE A 172 8.88 -20.77 8.20
C PHE A 172 7.72 -21.77 8.34
N THR A 173 6.51 -21.46 7.86
CA THR A 173 5.33 -22.33 8.04
C THR A 173 4.89 -23.04 6.76
N GLY A 174 5.45 -22.67 5.60
CA GLY A 174 5.09 -23.23 4.30
C GLY A 174 3.66 -22.91 3.82
N LYS A 175 2.88 -22.17 4.61
CA LYS A 175 1.52 -21.74 4.25
C LYS A 175 1.56 -20.31 3.70
N ASN A 176 1.17 -20.15 2.45
CA ASN A 176 0.96 -18.83 1.88
C ASN A 176 -0.31 -18.22 2.47
N ASN A 177 -0.28 -16.93 2.76
CA ASN A 177 -1.46 -16.18 3.18
C ASN A 177 -1.70 -15.04 2.18
N ASN A 178 -2.94 -14.55 2.14
CA ASN A 178 -3.28 -13.37 1.35
C ASN A 178 -4.22 -12.47 2.15
N ASN A 179 -3.89 -11.19 2.19
CA ASN A 179 -4.66 -10.17 2.94
C ASN A 179 -5.42 -9.21 2.01
N PHE A 180 -5.35 -9.39 0.69
CA PHE A 180 -6.18 -8.68 -0.28
C PHE A 180 -7.51 -9.40 -0.43
N THR A 181 -8.35 -9.38 0.60
CA THR A 181 -9.64 -10.10 0.59
C THR A 181 -10.78 -9.28 -0.01
N ARG A 182 -10.53 -8.03 -0.38
CA ARG A 182 -11.54 -7.08 -0.88
C ARG A 182 -11.20 -6.61 -2.28
N ARG A 183 -12.24 -6.29 -3.05
CA ARG A 183 -12.13 -5.73 -4.41
C ARG A 183 -11.28 -6.63 -5.32
N LEU A 184 -11.46 -7.93 -5.15
CA LEU A 184 -10.94 -8.97 -6.02
C LEU A 184 -11.88 -9.18 -7.21
N PRO A 185 -11.37 -9.57 -8.38
CA PRO A 185 -12.24 -9.95 -9.50
C PRO A 185 -13.17 -11.12 -9.13
N ASP A 186 -12.63 -12.10 -8.39
CA ASP A 186 -13.37 -13.19 -7.76
C ASP A 186 -12.66 -13.56 -6.44
N PRO A 187 -13.37 -13.73 -5.31
CA PRO A 187 -12.78 -14.17 -4.03
C PRO A 187 -11.97 -15.46 -4.10
N TYR A 188 -12.22 -16.30 -5.11
CA TYR A 188 -11.47 -17.53 -5.35
C TYR A 188 -9.97 -17.27 -5.59
N ALA A 189 -9.57 -16.06 -6.04
CA ALA A 189 -8.18 -15.66 -6.25
C ALA A 189 -7.28 -15.76 -5.02
N VAL A 190 -7.87 -15.75 -3.81
CA VAL A 190 -7.15 -15.79 -2.53
C VAL A 190 -7.42 -17.07 -1.74
N SER A 191 -8.12 -18.03 -2.33
CA SER A 191 -8.41 -19.33 -1.70
C SER A 191 -7.16 -20.18 -1.56
N GLU A 192 -6.36 -20.27 -2.63
CA GLU A 192 -5.10 -20.97 -2.72
C GLU A 192 -4.20 -20.23 -3.71
N ILE A 193 -2.88 -20.25 -3.50
CA ILE A 193 -1.94 -19.47 -4.34
C ILE A 193 -2.07 -19.82 -5.83
N ARG A 194 -2.25 -21.10 -6.15
CA ARG A 194 -2.40 -21.62 -7.51
C ARG A 194 -3.68 -21.18 -8.24
N GLU A 195 -4.68 -20.69 -7.50
CA GLU A 195 -5.92 -20.17 -8.08
C GLU A 195 -5.80 -18.68 -8.42
N SER A 196 -4.74 -18.02 -7.92
CA SER A 196 -4.58 -16.58 -8.09
C SER A 196 -4.30 -16.19 -9.53
N PHE A 197 -3.30 -16.79 -10.17
CA PHE A 197 -2.99 -16.50 -11.58
C PHE A 197 -4.19 -16.76 -12.51
N PRO A 198 -4.87 -17.93 -12.46
CA PRO A 198 -6.07 -18.19 -13.26
C PRO A 198 -7.18 -17.14 -13.13
N VAL A 199 -7.54 -16.75 -11.90
CA VAL A 199 -8.64 -15.78 -11.69
C VAL A 199 -8.29 -14.40 -12.26
N TYR A 200 -7.07 -13.92 -12.01
CA TYR A 200 -6.64 -12.65 -12.59
C TYR A 200 -6.48 -12.75 -14.12
N PHE A 201 -6.08 -13.92 -14.63
CA PHE A 201 -5.96 -14.18 -16.07
C PHE A 201 -7.32 -14.13 -16.79
N GLU A 202 -8.39 -14.67 -16.19
CA GLU A 202 -9.74 -14.52 -16.74
C GLU A 202 -10.11 -13.06 -16.92
N SER A 203 -9.86 -12.26 -15.89
CA SER A 203 -10.19 -10.84 -15.90
C SER A 203 -9.35 -10.09 -16.93
N TYR A 204 -8.05 -10.39 -17.02
CA TYR A 204 -7.16 -9.87 -18.06
C TYR A 204 -7.61 -10.23 -19.49
N THR A 205 -8.20 -11.41 -19.66
CA THR A 205 -8.62 -11.94 -20.96
C THR A 205 -9.96 -11.38 -21.40
N PHE A 206 -10.93 -11.28 -20.48
CA PHE A 206 -12.33 -11.01 -20.82
C PHE A 206 -12.89 -9.68 -20.31
N ASP A 207 -12.22 -8.98 -19.37
CA ASP A 207 -12.66 -7.66 -18.91
C ASP A 207 -11.95 -6.55 -19.70
N PRO A 208 -12.65 -5.80 -20.57
CA PRO A 208 -12.04 -4.71 -21.33
C PRO A 208 -11.54 -3.54 -20.45
N GLN A 209 -12.00 -3.46 -19.20
CA GLN A 209 -11.59 -2.44 -18.23
C GLN A 209 -10.46 -2.91 -17.31
N PHE A 210 -9.92 -4.13 -17.50
CA PHE A 210 -8.86 -4.68 -16.65
C PHE A 210 -7.66 -3.75 -16.49
N ALA A 211 -7.23 -3.11 -17.58
CA ALA A 211 -6.11 -2.18 -17.58
C ALA A 211 -6.33 -0.92 -16.72
N CYS A 212 -7.58 -0.52 -16.48
CA CYS A 212 -7.90 0.60 -15.58
C CYS A 212 -8.22 0.15 -14.16
N LYS A 213 -8.81 -1.04 -14.00
CA LYS A 213 -9.11 -1.61 -12.68
C LYS A 213 -7.86 -2.10 -11.96
N LEU A 214 -6.93 -2.74 -12.68
CA LEU A 214 -5.71 -3.32 -12.13
C LEU A 214 -4.50 -2.98 -13.03
N PRO A 215 -4.13 -1.69 -13.16
CA PRO A 215 -3.10 -1.23 -14.11
C PRO A 215 -1.73 -1.89 -13.92
N ALA A 216 -1.30 -2.08 -12.67
CA ALA A 216 -0.02 -2.72 -12.38
C ALA A 216 0.01 -4.21 -12.77
N LEU A 217 -1.07 -4.96 -12.47
CA LEU A 217 -1.24 -6.34 -12.94
C LEU A 217 -1.37 -6.43 -14.46
N ASN A 218 -2.05 -5.48 -15.11
CA ASN A 218 -2.13 -5.44 -16.57
C ASN A 218 -0.74 -5.30 -17.21
N LYS A 219 0.15 -4.49 -16.64
CA LYS A 219 1.54 -4.41 -17.10
C LYS A 219 2.32 -5.71 -16.86
N TYR A 220 2.10 -6.36 -15.72
CA TYR A 220 2.67 -7.68 -15.46
C TYR A 220 2.21 -8.72 -16.50
N PHE A 221 0.92 -8.82 -16.78
CA PHE A 221 0.40 -9.75 -17.79
C PHE A 221 0.87 -9.43 -19.21
N ASN A 222 0.95 -8.14 -19.58
CA ASN A 222 1.55 -7.71 -20.84
C ASN A 222 3.01 -8.18 -20.95
N LYS A 223 3.80 -8.11 -19.87
CA LYS A 223 5.17 -8.65 -19.81
C LYS A 223 5.18 -10.17 -19.95
N VAL A 224 4.32 -10.89 -19.22
CA VAL A 224 4.25 -12.36 -19.25
C VAL A 224 3.82 -12.89 -20.61
N PHE A 225 2.89 -12.21 -21.29
CA PHE A 225 2.33 -12.67 -22.56
C PHE A 225 2.87 -11.96 -23.80
N PHE A 226 3.80 -11.02 -23.64
CA PHE A 226 4.31 -10.18 -24.73
C PHE A 226 3.21 -9.42 -25.47
N GLU A 227 2.25 -8.91 -24.70
CA GLU A 227 1.12 -8.10 -25.20
C GLU A 227 1.30 -6.62 -24.84
N ASN A 228 0.43 -5.77 -25.38
CA ASN A 228 0.37 -4.35 -25.02
C ASN A 228 -1.09 -3.89 -24.90
N LYS A 229 -1.88 -4.63 -24.11
CA LYS A 229 -3.24 -4.22 -23.75
C LYS A 229 -3.16 -2.94 -22.93
N THR A 230 -3.79 -1.89 -23.44
CA THR A 230 -3.87 -0.59 -22.81
C THR A 230 -5.31 -0.09 -22.86
N ALA A 231 -5.68 0.79 -21.94
CA ALA A 231 -6.98 1.44 -21.91
C ALA A 231 -6.77 2.92 -21.55
N ASN A 232 -7.70 3.76 -21.98
CA ASN A 232 -7.71 5.17 -21.60
C ASN A 232 -8.31 5.31 -20.20
N CYS A 233 -7.46 5.37 -19.19
CA CYS A 233 -7.87 5.44 -17.80
C CYS A 233 -7.89 6.89 -17.30
N ASN A 234 -8.80 7.20 -16.37
CA ASN A 234 -8.81 8.50 -15.72
C ASN A 234 -7.47 8.74 -14.99
N SER A 235 -6.86 9.90 -15.20
CA SER A 235 -5.62 10.28 -14.52
C SER A 235 -5.88 10.94 -13.16
N GLU A 236 -7.10 11.39 -12.88
CA GLU A 236 -7.48 11.94 -11.58
C GLU A 236 -7.62 10.83 -10.52
N MET A 237 -6.82 10.93 -9.47
CA MET A 237 -6.76 9.98 -8.36
C MET A 237 -7.27 10.67 -7.09
N THR A 238 -8.25 10.07 -6.41
CA THR A 238 -8.78 10.64 -5.16
C THR A 238 -8.19 9.92 -3.96
N TRP A 239 -7.42 10.64 -3.15
CA TRP A 239 -6.78 10.12 -1.93
C TRP A 239 -7.57 10.54 -0.70
N TYR A 240 -7.79 9.60 0.22
CA TYR A 240 -8.33 9.93 1.54
C TYR A 240 -7.21 10.38 2.48
N LEU A 241 -7.27 11.63 2.91
CA LEU A 241 -6.29 12.28 3.77
C LEU A 241 -6.73 12.18 5.23
N ALA A 242 -6.20 11.18 5.94
CA ALA A 242 -6.61 10.89 7.30
C ALA A 242 -6.36 12.07 8.27
N GLY A 243 -7.43 12.54 8.91
CA GLY A 243 -7.38 13.63 9.89
C GLY A 243 -6.99 14.99 9.29
N SER A 244 -7.26 15.20 8.00
CA SER A 244 -7.22 16.51 7.34
C SER A 244 -8.61 17.16 7.38
N GLU A 245 -8.70 18.49 7.41
CA GLU A 245 -9.98 19.22 7.31
C GLU A 245 -10.68 18.88 5.98
N ASN A 246 -9.91 18.87 4.89
CA ASN A 246 -10.32 18.29 3.62
C ASN A 246 -9.89 16.83 3.59
N ALA A 247 -10.81 15.94 3.92
CA ALA A 247 -10.55 14.51 4.07
C ALA A 247 -10.28 13.79 2.74
N PHE A 248 -10.53 14.43 1.59
CA PHE A 248 -10.26 13.89 0.28
C PHE A 248 -9.50 14.90 -0.58
N ALA A 249 -8.51 14.43 -1.34
CA ALA A 249 -7.77 15.23 -2.30
C ALA A 249 -7.76 14.54 -3.66
N LYS A 250 -8.20 15.28 -4.69
CA LYS A 250 -8.11 14.90 -6.09
C LYS A 250 -6.76 15.34 -6.65
N ILE A 251 -6.03 14.41 -7.26
CA ILE A 251 -4.69 14.65 -7.77
C ILE A 251 -4.61 14.04 -9.16
N ASP A 252 -4.32 14.86 -10.16
CA ASP A 252 -3.93 14.34 -11.46
C ASP A 252 -2.57 13.63 -11.34
N ARG A 253 -2.54 12.35 -11.72
CA ARG A 253 -1.36 11.49 -11.80
C ARG A 253 -0.19 12.19 -12.47
N ASN A 254 -0.44 12.97 -13.52
CA ASN A 254 0.61 13.63 -14.30
C ASN A 254 1.35 14.72 -13.51
N ARG A 255 0.76 15.24 -12.42
CA ARG A 255 1.40 16.19 -11.51
C ARG A 255 2.39 15.53 -10.54
N ILE A 256 2.40 14.20 -10.43
CA ILE A 256 3.34 13.48 -9.56
C ILE A 256 4.67 13.34 -10.32
N TRP A 257 5.63 14.18 -9.96
CA TRP A 257 6.91 14.24 -10.65
C TRP A 257 7.89 13.15 -10.16
N ALA A 258 7.97 12.93 -8.84
CA ALA A 258 8.86 11.93 -8.25
C ALA A 258 8.26 11.28 -6.99
N ILE A 259 8.87 10.17 -6.58
CA ILE A 259 8.59 9.49 -5.31
C ILE A 259 9.90 9.43 -4.53
N ASP A 260 9.87 9.85 -3.26
CA ASP A 260 11.01 9.70 -2.36
C ASP A 260 10.71 8.65 -1.30
N VAL A 261 11.75 7.96 -0.82
CA VAL A 261 11.68 7.28 0.48
C VAL A 261 11.94 8.32 1.56
N LEU A 262 10.93 8.58 2.38
CA LEU A 262 10.97 9.53 3.49
C LEU A 262 11.23 8.77 4.79
N TYR A 263 12.36 9.04 5.43
CA TYR A 263 12.78 8.42 6.68
C TYR A 263 12.78 9.45 7.81
N ALA A 264 12.05 9.14 8.89
CA ALA A 264 12.14 9.85 10.15
C ALA A 264 13.19 9.16 11.04
N SER A 265 14.16 9.93 11.54
CA SER A 265 15.24 9.44 12.41
C SER A 265 14.73 8.74 13.65
N GLU A 266 15.58 8.07 14.39
CA GLU A 266 15.25 7.51 15.70
C GLU A 266 14.72 8.61 16.64
N GLY A 267 13.73 8.27 17.47
CA GLY A 267 13.19 9.16 18.50
C GLY A 267 13.55 8.70 19.91
N SER A 268 13.14 9.48 20.92
CA SER A 268 13.40 9.20 22.34
C SER A 268 12.45 8.17 22.96
N ASP A 269 11.31 7.91 22.32
CA ASP A 269 10.29 6.99 22.82
C ASP A 269 10.52 5.56 22.34
N THR A 270 10.15 4.56 23.15
CA THR A 270 10.32 3.13 22.82
C THR A 270 9.73 2.72 21.46
N ALA A 271 8.59 3.29 21.08
CA ALA A 271 7.93 3.03 19.81
C ALA A 271 8.64 3.68 18.58
N SER A 272 9.53 4.66 18.79
CA SER A 272 10.23 5.40 17.74
C SER A 272 11.74 5.12 17.66
N LEU A 273 12.26 4.21 18.50
CA LEU A 273 13.68 3.84 18.59
C LEU A 273 14.29 3.35 17.27
N PHE A 274 13.48 2.79 16.37
CA PHE A 274 13.96 2.22 15.11
C PHE A 274 13.80 3.16 13.91
N GLY A 275 13.28 4.38 14.12
CA GLY A 275 12.88 5.29 13.05
C GLY A 275 11.54 4.93 12.43
N HIS A 276 11.16 5.60 11.33
CA HIS A 276 9.98 5.26 10.53
C HIS A 276 10.22 5.54 9.06
N SER A 277 9.77 4.66 8.17
CA SER A 277 9.88 4.82 6.71
C SER A 277 8.51 5.02 6.07
N MET A 278 8.45 5.95 5.12
CA MET A 278 7.28 6.36 4.38
C MET A 278 7.67 6.64 2.93
N LEU A 279 6.69 6.92 2.07
CA LEU A 279 6.91 7.37 0.70
C LEU A 279 6.34 8.78 0.53
N ARG A 280 7.13 9.74 0.02
CA ARG A 280 6.64 11.08 -0.33
C ARG A 280 6.34 11.14 -1.81
N MET A 281 5.10 11.46 -2.17
CA MET A 281 4.74 11.88 -3.52
C MET A 281 5.10 13.35 -3.69
N VAL A 282 6.06 13.63 -4.56
CA VAL A 282 6.48 14.98 -4.94
C VAL A 282 5.53 15.47 -6.02
N ILE A 283 4.56 16.26 -5.58
CA ILE A 283 3.45 16.74 -6.41
C ILE A 283 3.71 18.19 -6.79
N CYS A 284 3.60 18.48 -8.08
CA CYS A 284 3.67 19.82 -8.60
C CYS A 284 2.38 20.57 -8.25
N LYS A 285 2.50 21.85 -7.87
CA LYS A 285 1.33 22.73 -7.76
C LYS A 285 0.58 22.78 -9.09
N GLU A 286 -0.72 23.07 -9.04
CA GLU A 286 -1.55 23.19 -10.23
C GLU A 286 -0.99 24.25 -11.20
N GLY A 287 -1.07 23.95 -12.51
CA GLY A 287 -0.51 24.79 -13.57
C GLY A 287 1.03 24.77 -13.70
N ARG A 288 1.76 24.08 -12.82
CA ARG A 288 3.22 23.91 -12.94
C ARG A 288 3.54 22.71 -13.83
N THR A 289 4.43 22.91 -14.80
CA THR A 289 5.03 21.82 -15.59
C THR A 289 5.85 20.89 -14.67
N PRO A 290 5.62 19.56 -14.72
CA PRO A 290 6.38 18.61 -13.92
C PRO A 290 7.89 18.69 -14.12
N GLY A 291 8.63 18.84 -13.01
CA GLY A 291 10.08 19.02 -13.01
C GLY A 291 10.66 19.12 -11.60
N PRO A 292 11.99 19.27 -11.45
CA PRO A 292 12.65 19.34 -10.14
C PRO A 292 12.12 20.45 -9.23
N ASP A 293 11.60 21.53 -9.81
CA ASP A 293 11.01 22.64 -9.04
C ASP A 293 9.74 22.24 -8.27
N CYS A 294 9.10 21.12 -8.60
CA CYS A 294 7.95 20.61 -7.85
C CYS A 294 8.32 20.27 -6.41
N TYR A 295 9.60 20.03 -6.11
CA TYR A 295 10.06 19.90 -4.74
C TYR A 295 9.81 21.12 -3.84
N LYS A 296 9.63 22.31 -4.44
CA LYS A 296 9.34 23.55 -3.69
C LYS A 296 7.86 23.65 -3.30
N ASP A 297 6.99 22.86 -3.90
CA ASP A 297 5.54 22.89 -3.70
C ASP A 297 5.11 22.02 -2.50
N PHE A 298 5.73 22.24 -1.32
CA PHE A 298 5.53 21.40 -0.12
C PHE A 298 4.07 21.25 0.32
N SER A 299 3.22 22.24 0.03
CA SER A 299 1.79 22.23 0.32
C SER A 299 1.02 21.14 -0.41
N ASP A 300 1.48 20.78 -1.60
CA ASP A 300 0.81 19.83 -2.49
C ASP A 300 1.28 18.39 -2.25
N HIS A 301 2.44 18.21 -1.61
CA HIS A 301 3.03 16.89 -1.39
C HIS A 301 2.20 16.07 -0.41
N ILE A 302 2.11 14.78 -0.71
CA ILE A 302 1.45 13.79 0.15
C ILE A 302 2.47 12.75 0.56
N VAL A 303 2.39 12.33 1.82
CA VAL A 303 3.15 11.22 2.36
C VAL A 303 2.24 10.03 2.53
N LEU A 304 2.71 8.90 2.02
CA LEU A 304 2.08 7.59 2.11
C LEU A 304 2.82 6.77 3.16
N SER A 305 2.11 6.36 4.21
CA SER A 305 2.67 5.66 5.35
C SER A 305 1.95 4.34 5.59
N PHE A 306 2.69 3.24 5.50
CA PHE A 306 2.23 1.96 6.02
C PHE A 306 2.29 2.02 7.55
N ALA A 307 1.14 2.05 8.20
CA ALA A 307 1.07 2.12 9.65
C ALA A 307 0.07 1.10 10.18
N ALA A 308 0.36 0.60 11.38
CA ALA A 308 -0.64 -0.06 12.18
C ALA A 308 -1.68 0.98 12.63
N LEU A 309 -2.95 0.60 12.69
CA LEU A 309 -3.93 1.33 13.51
C LEU A 309 -4.11 0.58 14.81
N SER A 310 -3.85 1.22 15.92
CA SER A 310 -4.39 0.75 17.18
C SER A 310 -5.74 1.40 17.41
N SER A 311 -6.72 0.59 17.82
CA SER A 311 -7.99 1.09 18.34
C SER A 311 -7.84 1.83 19.67
N THR A 312 -6.60 2.07 20.10
CA THR A 312 -6.20 2.67 21.37
C THR A 312 -5.27 3.87 21.22
N GLY A 313 -4.94 4.29 19.99
CA GLY A 313 -3.96 5.36 19.75
C GLY A 313 -2.54 5.06 20.28
N ASN A 314 -2.31 3.86 20.81
CA ASN A 314 -1.03 3.39 21.33
C ASN A 314 -0.65 2.04 20.71
N PHE A 315 0.60 1.92 20.28
CA PHE A 315 1.20 0.67 19.82
C PHE A 315 1.84 -0.01 21.03
N GLY A 316 1.11 -0.88 21.72
CA GLY A 316 1.70 -1.70 22.77
C GLY A 316 2.74 -2.65 22.16
N ASN A 317 3.96 -2.65 22.70
CA ASN A 317 5.11 -3.46 22.22
C ASN A 317 4.76 -4.95 22.05
N ILE A 318 3.87 -5.52 22.88
CA ILE A 318 3.48 -6.95 22.84
C ILE A 318 2.34 -7.21 21.83
N ALA A 319 1.46 -6.23 21.59
CA ALA A 319 0.35 -6.37 20.63
C ALA A 319 0.83 -6.24 19.17
N GLY A 320 1.86 -5.43 18.93
CA GLY A 320 2.56 -5.35 17.64
C GLY A 320 3.40 -6.60 17.31
N MET A 321 3.78 -7.39 18.32
CA MET A 321 4.48 -8.68 18.16
C MET A 321 3.53 -9.84 17.83
N THR A 322 2.22 -9.72 18.06
CA THR A 322 1.23 -10.82 17.91
C THR A 322 0.26 -10.66 16.74
N GLY A 323 0.44 -9.65 15.87
CA GLY A 323 -0.37 -9.53 14.64
C GLY A 323 -1.73 -8.84 14.79
N LYS A 324 -1.97 -8.12 15.91
CA LYS A 324 -3.32 -7.66 16.31
C LYS A 324 -3.76 -6.33 15.69
N TYR A 325 -2.90 -5.62 14.96
CA TYR A 325 -3.23 -4.32 14.37
C TYR A 325 -3.38 -4.42 12.84
N PRO A 326 -4.45 -3.88 12.24
CA PRO A 326 -4.55 -3.77 10.79
C PRO A 326 -3.45 -2.85 10.27
N LEU A 327 -2.78 -3.28 9.20
CA LEU A 327 -1.75 -2.54 8.49
C LEU A 327 -2.34 -2.02 7.19
N ASN A 328 -2.46 -0.70 7.06
CA ASN A 328 -2.95 -0.07 5.84
C ASN A 328 -1.98 1.02 5.36
N LEU A 329 -2.22 1.53 4.16
CA LEU A 329 -1.51 2.66 3.59
C LEU A 329 -2.29 3.97 3.78
N PHE A 330 -1.82 4.83 4.68
CA PHE A 330 -2.42 6.14 4.94
C PHE A 330 -1.81 7.21 4.05
N ALA A 331 -2.64 8.10 3.52
CA ALA A 331 -2.21 9.33 2.89
C ALA A 331 -2.34 10.50 3.88
N THR A 332 -1.33 11.36 3.95
CA THR A 332 -1.29 12.52 4.85
C THR A 332 -0.54 13.67 4.18
N PRO A 333 -1.02 14.94 4.30
CA PRO A 333 -0.27 16.09 3.80
C PRO A 333 1.15 16.15 4.36
N PHE A 334 2.13 16.44 3.50
CA PHE A 334 3.54 16.47 3.89
C PHE A 334 3.82 17.48 5.02
N LEU A 335 3.19 18.65 5.00
CA LEU A 335 3.36 19.66 6.07
C LEU A 335 2.92 19.15 7.44
N LYS A 336 1.90 18.27 7.51
CA LYS A 336 1.46 17.65 8.76
C LYS A 336 2.50 16.65 9.26
N ILE A 337 3.08 15.83 8.37
CA ILE A 337 4.18 14.91 8.69
C ILE A 337 5.43 15.66 9.16
N LYS A 338 5.78 16.76 8.48
CA LYS A 338 6.89 17.63 8.86
C LYS A 338 6.70 18.21 10.26
N THR A 339 5.51 18.74 10.56
CA THR A 339 5.16 19.23 11.89
C THR A 339 5.22 18.12 12.93
N GLN A 340 4.68 16.94 12.64
CA GLN A 340 4.73 15.80 13.54
C GLN A 340 6.18 15.42 13.90
N TYR A 341 6.99 15.08 12.90
CA TYR A 341 8.32 14.58 13.20
C TYR A 341 9.28 15.68 13.63
N ASN A 342 9.38 16.80 12.90
CA ASN A 342 10.39 17.81 13.22
C ASN A 342 10.05 18.64 14.45
N LEU A 343 8.78 18.95 14.72
CA LEU A 343 8.38 19.84 15.82
C LEU A 343 7.87 19.08 17.05
N MET A 344 7.00 18.08 16.87
CA MET A 344 6.37 17.41 18.01
C MET A 344 7.26 16.30 18.59
N GLU A 345 7.79 15.44 17.70
CA GLU A 345 8.66 14.32 18.08
C GLU A 345 10.14 14.67 18.10
N LEU A 346 10.53 15.87 17.61
CA LEU A 346 11.91 16.36 17.55
C LEU A 346 12.88 15.44 16.77
N ARG A 347 12.37 14.83 15.70
CA ARG A 347 13.10 13.90 14.82
C ARG A 347 13.43 14.56 13.49
N ASP A 348 14.58 14.21 12.93
CA ASP A 348 14.99 14.65 11.60
C ASP A 348 14.21 13.88 10.53
N LEU A 349 13.99 14.51 9.37
CA LEU A 349 13.44 13.84 8.19
C LEU A 349 14.44 13.87 7.03
N TYR A 350 14.64 12.71 6.42
CA TYR A 350 15.51 12.50 5.26
C TYR A 350 14.63 12.00 4.10
N ALA A 351 14.59 12.73 2.99
CA ALA A 351 13.93 12.32 1.77
C ALA A 351 14.97 11.87 0.76
N LEU A 352 14.99 10.58 0.44
CA LEU A 352 15.84 10.01 -0.60
C LEU A 352 15.05 9.91 -1.91
N PRO A 353 15.37 10.69 -2.95
CA PRO A 353 14.73 10.57 -4.26
C PRO A 353 15.01 9.20 -4.87
N LEU A 354 13.96 8.46 -5.24
CA LEU A 354 14.12 7.18 -5.92
C LEU A 354 14.40 7.41 -7.41
N LYS A 355 15.49 6.82 -7.90
CA LYS A 355 15.86 6.78 -9.31
C LYS A 355 15.03 5.73 -10.03
N LEU A 356 13.80 6.11 -10.39
CA LEU A 356 12.86 5.30 -11.16
C LEU A 356 12.75 5.82 -12.60
N ASN A 357 12.57 4.94 -13.57
CA ASN A 357 12.12 5.37 -14.89
C ASN A 357 10.61 5.73 -14.85
N ASN A 358 10.10 6.40 -15.89
CA ASN A 358 8.69 6.84 -15.91
C ASN A 358 7.72 5.68 -15.71
N THR A 359 7.92 4.55 -16.38
CA THR A 359 7.08 3.35 -16.24
C THR A 359 7.07 2.82 -14.81
N GLN A 360 8.23 2.73 -14.15
CA GLN A 360 8.36 2.28 -12.76
C GLN A 360 7.69 3.23 -11.78
N LYS A 361 7.88 4.55 -11.96
CA LYS A 361 7.21 5.58 -11.16
C LYS A 361 5.69 5.47 -11.29
N ASP A 362 5.21 5.37 -12.52
CA ASP A 362 3.81 5.28 -12.86
C ASP A 362 3.17 4.01 -12.28
N LEU A 363 3.85 2.87 -12.38
CA LEU A 363 3.44 1.61 -11.75
C LEU A 363 3.42 1.69 -10.23
N LEU A 364 4.38 2.39 -9.63
CA LEU A 364 4.44 2.57 -8.18
C LEU A 364 3.25 3.39 -7.69
N ILE A 365 2.91 4.47 -8.38
CA ILE A 365 1.73 5.30 -8.08
C ILE A 365 0.45 4.46 -8.16
N ASP A 366 0.28 3.70 -9.24
CA ASP A 366 -0.87 2.82 -9.46
C ASP A 366 -1.00 1.75 -8.37
N GLN A 367 0.12 1.12 -8.00
CA GLN A 367 0.15 0.10 -6.95
C GLN A 367 -0.16 0.70 -5.58
N LEU A 368 0.43 1.86 -5.25
CA LEU A 368 0.16 2.54 -3.98
C LEU A 368 -1.29 3.00 -3.88
N TYR A 369 -1.90 3.43 -4.98
CA TYR A 369 -3.31 3.78 -5.00
C TYR A 369 -4.23 2.58 -4.80
N THR A 370 -3.89 1.46 -5.44
CA THR A 370 -4.59 0.18 -5.23
C THR A 370 -4.47 -0.25 -3.77
N LEU A 371 -3.27 -0.16 -3.18
CA LEU A 371 -3.04 -0.47 -1.77
C LEU A 371 -3.84 0.44 -0.84
N HIS A 372 -3.87 1.76 -1.10
CA HIS A 372 -4.61 2.71 -0.27
C HIS A 372 -6.08 2.35 -0.09
N TRP A 373 -6.73 1.85 -1.16
CA TRP A 373 -8.14 1.49 -1.15
C TRP A 373 -8.43 0.02 -0.81
N ASN A 374 -7.50 -0.90 -1.07
CA ASN A 374 -7.80 -2.33 -1.06
C ASN A 374 -7.03 -3.12 0.01
N PHE A 375 -5.96 -2.55 0.56
CA PHE A 375 -5.05 -3.26 1.45
C PHE A 375 -5.50 -3.24 2.91
N GLU A 376 -5.92 -4.40 3.41
CA GLU A 376 -6.20 -4.64 4.83
C GLU A 376 -5.22 -5.69 5.39
N GLY A 377 -3.98 -5.27 5.62
CA GLY A 377 -2.91 -6.15 6.09
C GLY A 377 -2.98 -6.47 7.59
N ARG A 378 -2.15 -7.42 8.03
CA ARG A 378 -1.90 -7.68 9.46
C ARG A 378 -0.50 -7.20 9.82
N TYR A 379 -0.41 -6.25 10.74
CA TYR A 379 0.87 -5.70 11.18
C TYR A 379 1.64 -6.69 12.06
N LEU A 380 2.88 -7.00 11.67
CA LEU A 380 3.80 -7.84 12.43
C LEU A 380 5.15 -7.13 12.50
N PHE A 381 5.59 -6.69 13.69
CA PHE A 381 6.79 -5.87 13.85
C PHE A 381 8.03 -6.39 13.10
N ALA A 382 8.25 -7.71 13.12
CA ALA A 382 9.43 -8.36 12.56
C ALA A 382 9.24 -8.91 11.13
N ALA A 383 8.03 -8.90 10.58
CA ALA A 383 7.73 -9.54 9.30
C ALA A 383 6.93 -8.64 8.33
N ARG A 384 6.06 -7.78 8.86
CA ARG A 384 5.12 -6.92 8.12
C ARG A 384 4.98 -5.56 8.78
N ASN A 385 5.86 -4.65 8.38
CA ASN A 385 5.96 -3.30 8.91
C ASN A 385 6.11 -2.30 7.76
N CYS A 386 6.41 -1.05 8.08
CA CYS A 386 6.50 0.00 7.07
C CYS A 386 7.59 -0.24 6.02
N THR A 387 8.74 -0.82 6.40
CA THR A 387 9.83 -1.07 5.48
C THR A 387 9.59 -2.28 4.60
N THR A 388 9.03 -3.36 5.14
CA THR A 388 8.75 -4.56 4.33
C THR A 388 7.67 -4.31 3.29
N GLU A 389 6.66 -3.50 3.59
CA GLU A 389 5.64 -3.12 2.59
C GLU A 389 6.18 -2.14 1.54
N ILE A 390 7.11 -1.25 1.88
CA ILE A 390 7.82 -0.43 0.87
C ILE A 390 8.62 -1.33 -0.08
N VAL A 391 9.37 -2.30 0.44
CA VAL A 391 10.12 -3.24 -0.41
C VAL A 391 9.17 -4.04 -1.29
N ARG A 392 8.04 -4.53 -0.76
CA ARG A 392 7.01 -5.22 -1.55
C ARG A 392 6.43 -4.33 -2.66
N ALA A 393 6.14 -3.06 -2.38
CA ALA A 393 5.68 -2.11 -3.38
C ALA A 393 6.73 -1.89 -4.48
N LEU A 394 8.03 -1.86 -4.14
CA LEU A 394 9.12 -1.79 -5.12
C LEU A 394 9.31 -3.09 -5.91
N THR A 395 9.02 -4.26 -5.33
CA THR A 395 9.01 -5.54 -6.05
C THR A 395 7.96 -5.55 -7.15
N ALA A 396 6.81 -4.92 -6.92
CA ALA A 396 5.65 -4.92 -7.81
C ALA A 396 5.79 -4.07 -9.09
N ILE A 397 6.89 -3.33 -9.27
CA ILE A 397 7.03 -2.35 -10.37
C ILE A 397 8.10 -2.72 -11.40
N GLY A 398 8.52 -3.99 -11.43
CA GLY A 398 9.51 -4.48 -12.39
C GLY A 398 10.93 -3.98 -12.14
N ILE A 399 11.29 -3.68 -10.89
CA ILE A 399 12.71 -3.52 -10.51
C ILE A 399 13.37 -4.90 -10.54
N PRO A 400 14.60 -5.06 -11.09
CA PRO A 400 15.27 -6.34 -11.12
C PRO A 400 15.34 -7.00 -9.74
N LEU A 401 14.95 -8.28 -9.64
CA LEU A 401 14.92 -9.00 -8.36
C LEU A 401 16.30 -9.09 -7.69
N THR A 402 17.40 -9.02 -8.46
CA THR A 402 18.77 -8.92 -7.94
C THR A 402 19.04 -7.60 -7.21
N THR A 403 18.33 -6.53 -7.56
CA THR A 403 18.36 -5.24 -6.85
C THR A 403 17.47 -5.31 -5.61
N ILE A 404 16.24 -5.82 -5.74
CA ILE A 404 15.30 -5.97 -4.62
C ILE A 404 15.88 -6.82 -3.50
N ALA A 405 16.52 -7.95 -3.83
CA ALA A 405 17.10 -8.87 -2.85
C ALA A 405 18.22 -8.24 -2.00
N ARG A 406 18.77 -7.09 -2.41
CA ARG A 406 19.80 -6.35 -1.64
C ARG A 406 19.22 -5.28 -0.73
N LEU A 407 17.91 -5.02 -0.80
CA LEU A 407 17.26 -4.06 0.09
C LEU A 407 16.99 -4.72 1.44
N ASP A 408 17.52 -4.11 2.51
CA ASP A 408 17.34 -4.60 3.88
C ASP A 408 16.09 -3.94 4.50
N GLY A 409 14.95 -4.58 4.34
CA GLY A 409 13.68 -4.16 4.94
C GLY A 409 13.54 -4.45 6.43
N SER A 410 14.59 -4.90 7.15
CA SER A 410 14.45 -5.31 8.56
C SER A 410 14.24 -4.13 9.52
N SER A 411 14.66 -2.92 9.14
CA SER A 411 14.36 -1.69 9.88
C SER A 411 14.39 -0.46 8.96
N PRO A 412 13.73 0.65 9.34
CA PRO A 412 13.75 1.92 8.60
C PRO A 412 15.14 2.41 8.19
N ASP A 413 16.08 2.42 9.14
CA ASP A 413 17.43 2.90 8.87
C ASP A 413 18.22 1.93 7.96
N LYS A 414 18.07 0.62 8.12
CA LYS A 414 18.70 -0.37 7.24
C LYS A 414 18.15 -0.31 5.82
N LEU A 415 16.84 -0.06 5.65
CA LEU A 415 16.26 0.15 4.33
C LEU A 415 16.89 1.37 3.67
N LEU A 416 17.00 2.50 4.39
CA LEU A 416 17.66 3.69 3.86
C LEU A 416 19.12 3.44 3.48
N ARG A 417 19.90 2.77 4.33
CA ARG A 417 21.31 2.43 4.04
C ARG A 417 21.46 1.52 2.82
N SER A 418 20.62 0.49 2.70
CA SER A 418 20.67 -0.42 1.53
C SER A 418 20.21 0.28 0.24
N LEU A 419 19.24 1.21 0.31
CA LEU A 419 18.85 2.04 -0.82
C LEU A 419 19.98 2.94 -1.32
N PHE A 420 20.77 3.55 -0.42
CA PHE A 420 21.95 4.31 -0.80
C PHE A 420 22.94 3.49 -1.63
N GLN A 421 23.12 2.22 -1.28
CA GLN A 421 24.02 1.29 -1.98
C GLN A 421 23.41 0.70 -3.26
N SER A 422 22.12 0.95 -3.51
CA SER A 422 21.40 0.39 -4.64
C SER A 422 21.47 1.30 -5.88
N PRO A 423 21.20 0.75 -7.08
CA PRO A 423 20.98 1.55 -8.29
C PRO A 423 19.76 2.48 -8.23
N LEU A 424 18.90 2.33 -7.22
CA LEU A 424 17.72 3.18 -7.02
C LEU A 424 18.07 4.52 -6.35
N SER A 425 19.32 4.75 -5.95
CA SER A 425 19.79 6.05 -5.47
C SER A 425 20.69 6.75 -6.50
N TYR A 426 20.52 8.06 -6.64
CA TYR A 426 21.41 8.93 -7.41
C TYR A 426 22.81 9.01 -6.79
N GLU A 427 23.83 9.25 -7.63
CA GLU A 427 25.25 9.30 -7.21
C GLU A 427 25.54 10.34 -6.14
N GLN A 428 24.83 11.46 -6.16
CA GLN A 428 24.96 12.52 -5.16
C GLN A 428 24.19 12.26 -3.84
N HIS A 429 23.54 11.10 -3.68
CA HIS A 429 22.67 10.80 -2.52
C HIS A 429 22.98 9.41 -1.93
N LYS A 430 24.23 9.17 -1.54
CA LYS A 430 24.72 7.85 -1.07
C LYS A 430 24.87 7.76 0.45
N SER A 431 24.51 8.82 1.18
CA SER A 431 24.56 8.84 2.64
C SER A 431 23.56 9.85 3.22
N LYS A 432 23.28 9.74 4.52
CA LYS A 432 22.54 10.76 5.28
C LYS A 432 23.24 12.12 5.19
N ALA A 433 24.57 12.15 5.23
CA ALA A 433 25.36 13.38 5.13
C ALA A 433 25.15 14.09 3.78
N ASP A 434 25.07 13.34 2.67
CA ASP A 434 24.80 13.94 1.36
C ASP A 434 23.43 14.61 1.32
N LEU A 435 22.40 13.96 1.87
CA LEU A 435 21.05 14.53 1.96
C LEU A 435 21.01 15.78 2.84
N GLN A 436 21.76 15.81 3.95
CA GLN A 436 21.83 16.94 4.88
C GLN A 436 22.33 18.24 4.25
N THR A 437 23.11 18.15 3.17
CA THR A 437 23.57 19.33 2.43
C THR A 437 22.43 20.03 1.66
N ASN A 438 21.28 19.37 1.49
CA ASN A 438 20.18 19.85 0.67
C ASN A 438 18.91 20.12 1.51
N LYS A 439 18.55 21.40 1.67
CA LYS A 439 17.38 21.86 2.46
C LYS A 439 16.01 21.40 1.94
N ILE A 440 15.95 20.84 0.75
CA ILE A 440 14.73 20.30 0.14
C ILE A 440 14.56 18.79 0.44
N LEU A 441 15.68 18.12 0.74
CA LEU A 441 15.73 16.68 1.00
C LEU A 441 15.99 16.37 2.48
N PHE A 442 16.52 17.30 3.24
CA PHE A 442 16.73 17.18 4.67
C PHE A 442 15.96 18.25 5.43
N PHE A 443 15.13 17.80 6.37
CA PHE A 443 14.37 18.66 7.26
C PHE A 443 14.84 18.40 8.69
N VAL A 444 15.65 19.33 9.18
CA VAL A 444 16.22 19.29 10.52
C VAL A 444 15.10 19.36 11.57
N SER A 445 15.26 18.56 12.62
CA SER A 445 14.45 18.61 13.81
C SER A 445 14.54 19.98 14.48
N SER A 446 13.49 20.28 15.24
CA SER A 446 13.42 21.46 16.10
C SER A 446 14.24 21.33 17.37
N GLN A 447 15.02 20.25 17.54
CA GLN A 447 15.72 19.93 18.78
C GLN A 447 16.59 21.09 19.27
N LYS A 448 17.37 21.70 18.38
CA LYS A 448 18.20 22.87 18.73
C LYS A 448 17.35 24.04 19.21
N ASN A 449 16.27 24.37 18.49
CA ASN A 449 15.37 25.46 18.87
C ASN A 449 14.72 25.21 20.23
N VAL A 450 14.37 23.95 20.53
CA VAL A 450 13.87 23.55 21.84
C VAL A 450 14.94 23.70 22.91
N THR A 451 16.17 23.26 22.67
CA THR A 451 17.29 23.44 23.61
C THR A 451 17.61 24.91 23.89
N ASP A 452 17.61 25.76 22.85
CA ASP A 452 17.81 27.20 23.00
C ASP A 452 16.65 27.84 23.79
N ALA A 453 15.40 27.45 23.49
CA ALA A 453 14.22 27.94 24.20
C ALA A 453 14.21 27.50 25.68
N LEU A 454 14.54 26.24 25.96
CA LEU A 454 14.69 25.71 27.33
C LEU A 454 15.74 26.52 28.08
N THR A 455 16.90 26.80 27.48
CA THR A 455 17.96 27.60 28.11
C THR A 455 17.45 28.99 28.53
N LEU A 456 16.67 29.65 27.68
CA LEU A 456 16.08 30.96 27.98
C LEU A 456 15.04 30.88 29.10
N VAL A 457 14.17 29.88 29.05
CA VAL A 457 13.08 29.67 30.02
C VAL A 457 13.61 29.25 31.39
N SER A 458 14.53 28.27 31.44
CA SER A 458 15.22 27.85 32.67
C SER A 458 15.88 29.02 33.36
N LYS A 459 16.60 29.86 32.60
CA LYS A 459 17.26 31.05 33.14
C LYS A 459 16.27 32.11 33.64
N ALA A 460 15.15 32.28 32.95
CA ALA A 460 14.12 33.25 33.36
C ALA A 460 13.38 32.81 34.64
N LEU A 461 13.19 31.50 34.82
CA LEU A 461 12.54 30.93 35.99
C LEU A 461 13.50 30.64 37.14
N ASP A 462 14.81 30.67 36.88
CA ASP A 462 15.87 30.23 37.80
C ASP A 462 15.71 28.74 38.19
N ASP A 463 15.41 27.90 37.19
CA ASP A 463 15.18 26.47 37.37
C ASP A 463 15.99 25.65 36.35
N SER A 464 17.13 25.12 36.81
CA SER A 464 18.01 24.26 36.01
C SER A 464 17.45 22.86 35.76
N HIS A 465 16.39 22.45 36.45
CA HIS A 465 15.75 21.16 36.21
C HIS A 465 14.90 21.17 34.93
N LEU A 466 14.54 22.33 34.39
CA LEU A 466 13.83 22.48 33.12
C LEU A 466 14.77 22.23 31.91
N ASN A 467 15.50 21.11 31.90
CA ASN A 467 16.52 20.80 30.90
C ASN A 467 16.02 19.94 29.74
N THR A 468 14.75 19.51 29.77
CA THR A 468 14.07 18.86 28.65
C THR A 468 12.66 19.41 28.49
N ILE A 469 12.05 19.21 27.32
CA ILE A 469 10.68 19.62 27.05
C ILE A 469 9.68 18.86 27.94
N GLU A 470 9.95 17.61 28.29
CA GLU A 470 9.13 16.81 29.21
C GLU A 470 9.12 17.46 30.60
N LYS A 471 10.29 17.80 31.12
CA LYS A 471 10.38 18.47 32.43
C LYS A 471 9.77 19.87 32.41
N TYR A 472 9.87 20.60 31.30
CA TYR A 472 9.11 21.84 31.13
C TYR A 472 7.60 21.58 31.24
N ILE A 473 7.09 20.60 30.49
CA ILE A 473 5.67 20.26 30.47
C ILE A 473 5.18 19.86 31.86
N GLU A 474 5.92 18.99 32.55
CA GLU A 474 5.59 18.44 33.87
C GLU A 474 5.68 19.49 34.99
N ASN A 475 6.71 20.34 34.97
CA ASN A 475 7.04 21.15 36.14
C ASN A 475 6.57 22.60 36.04
N VAL A 476 6.33 23.17 34.84
CA VAL A 476 5.92 24.58 34.72
C VAL A 476 4.41 24.74 34.94
N ASP A 477 4.03 25.12 36.15
CA ASP A 477 2.65 25.36 36.54
C ASP A 477 2.11 26.74 36.08
N ALA A 478 0.90 27.11 36.51
CA ALA A 478 0.27 28.37 36.11
C ALA A 478 1.00 29.60 36.69
N ASN A 479 1.54 29.49 37.90
CA ASN A 479 2.24 30.58 38.58
C ASN A 479 3.60 30.83 37.91
N GLN A 480 4.35 29.77 37.64
CA GLN A 480 5.60 29.83 36.91
C GLN A 480 5.37 30.34 35.48
N PHE A 481 4.32 29.88 34.79
CA PHE A 481 3.97 30.41 33.47
C PHE A 481 3.67 31.92 33.52
N ASN A 482 2.85 32.38 34.47
CA ASN A 482 2.52 33.81 34.58
C ASN A 482 3.75 34.67 34.91
N ARG A 483 4.66 34.17 35.77
CA ARG A 483 5.96 34.79 36.05
C ARG A 483 6.85 34.82 34.81
N LEU A 484 6.93 33.71 34.07
CA LEU A 484 7.68 33.63 32.83
C LEU A 484 7.15 34.64 31.80
N LEU A 485 5.84 34.69 31.60
CA LEU A 485 5.19 35.61 30.66
C LEU A 485 5.41 37.07 31.05
N SER A 486 5.39 37.42 32.35
CA SER A 486 5.65 38.79 32.80
C SER A 486 7.08 39.23 32.52
N ILE A 487 8.07 38.35 32.69
CA ILE A 487 9.47 38.60 32.33
C ILE A 487 9.61 38.69 30.80
N ALA A 488 8.92 37.81 30.07
CA ALA A 488 8.99 37.69 28.62
C ALA A 488 8.42 38.91 27.88
N LYS A 489 7.42 39.59 28.43
CA LYS A 489 6.78 40.79 27.85
C LYS A 489 7.76 41.86 27.37
N THR A 490 8.91 41.99 28.03
CA THR A 490 9.94 43.00 27.70
C THR A 490 11.14 42.42 26.97
N ARG A 491 11.12 41.12 26.63
CA ARG A 491 12.25 40.37 26.11
C ARG A 491 11.81 39.50 24.93
N PRO A 492 11.87 40.01 23.68
CA PRO A 492 11.34 39.30 22.50
C PRO A 492 11.84 37.85 22.36
N PRO A 493 13.15 37.55 22.51
CA PRO A 493 13.61 36.16 22.40
C PRO A 493 12.99 35.22 23.43
N LEU A 494 12.78 35.69 24.67
CA LEU A 494 12.13 34.91 25.72
C LEU A 494 10.63 34.76 25.46
N LEU A 495 9.98 35.78 24.87
CA LEU A 495 8.57 35.72 24.48
C LEU A 495 8.32 34.70 23.37
N TYR A 496 9.16 34.70 22.34
CA TYR A 496 9.13 33.68 21.28
C TYR A 496 9.45 32.29 21.81
N ALA A 497 10.45 32.16 22.71
CA ALA A 497 10.76 30.89 23.37
C ALA A 497 9.56 30.38 24.18
N THR A 498 8.90 31.25 24.95
CA THR A 498 7.70 30.89 25.75
C THR A 498 6.56 30.43 24.86
N TYR A 499 6.30 31.14 23.76
CA TYR A 499 5.29 30.75 22.77
C TYR A 499 5.59 29.37 22.18
N TYR A 500 6.85 29.16 21.80
CA TYR A 500 7.31 27.91 21.22
C TYR A 500 7.16 26.71 22.16
N MET A 501 7.52 26.89 23.43
CA MET A 501 7.37 25.87 24.47
C MET A 501 5.88 25.55 24.76
N GLU A 502 5.01 26.55 24.82
CA GLU A 502 3.57 26.33 25.02
C GLU A 502 2.89 25.67 23.81
N MET A 503 3.33 25.97 22.58
CA MET A 503 2.86 25.23 21.40
C MET A 503 3.17 23.74 21.49
N ILE A 504 4.42 23.38 21.82
CA ILE A 504 4.84 21.97 21.94
C ILE A 504 4.10 21.30 23.11
N ARG A 505 3.95 21.99 24.24
CA ARG A 505 3.15 21.51 25.39
C ARG A 505 1.72 21.17 24.98
N LYS A 506 1.00 22.10 24.34
CA LYS A 506 -0.38 21.88 23.91
C LYS A 506 -0.47 20.67 22.99
N ALA A 507 0.39 20.60 21.97
CA ALA A 507 0.40 19.52 21.00
C ALA A 507 0.66 18.14 21.65
N ARG A 508 1.58 18.07 22.62
CA ARG A 508 1.87 16.83 23.36
C ARG A 508 0.75 16.43 24.31
N ILE A 509 0.11 17.38 24.99
CA ILE A 509 -1.07 17.12 25.82
C ILE A 509 -2.22 16.59 24.95
N GLU A 510 -2.46 17.17 23.77
CA GLU A 510 -3.46 16.67 22.81
C GLU A 510 -3.17 15.23 22.38
N ALA A 511 -1.92 14.92 22.01
CA ALA A 511 -1.51 13.57 21.66
C ALA A 511 -1.68 12.56 22.82
N GLN A 512 -1.33 12.96 24.04
CA GLN A 512 -1.51 12.15 25.24
C GLN A 512 -2.98 11.93 25.59
N LEU A 513 -3.84 12.95 25.42
CA LEU A 513 -5.28 12.84 25.65
C LEU A 513 -5.92 11.85 24.68
N VAL A 514 -5.57 11.95 23.39
CA VAL A 514 -5.98 10.95 22.40
C VAL A 514 -5.51 9.57 22.83
N SER A 515 -4.28 9.40 23.27
CA SER A 515 -3.78 8.09 23.73
C SER A 515 -4.47 7.58 25.01
N LYS A 516 -4.80 8.45 25.99
CA LYS A 516 -5.39 8.09 27.30
C LYS A 516 -6.90 7.81 27.22
N VAL A 517 -7.63 8.59 26.43
CA VAL A 517 -9.06 8.40 26.12
C VAL A 517 -9.34 6.97 25.66
N ILE A 518 -8.33 6.34 25.05
CA ILE A 518 -8.48 5.04 24.47
C ILE A 518 -7.79 3.91 25.26
N GLN A 519 -7.14 4.22 26.40
CA GLN A 519 -6.50 3.22 27.28
C GLN A 519 -7.28 2.90 28.56
N ASN A 520 -8.04 3.84 29.13
CA ASN A 520 -8.37 3.82 30.57
C ASN A 520 -9.85 3.66 30.96
N ASP A 521 -10.72 3.07 30.14
CA ASP A 521 -12.13 2.94 30.53
C ASP A 521 -12.77 1.62 30.06
N GLU A 522 -12.95 0.69 31.01
CA GLU A 522 -13.64 -0.60 30.80
C GLU A 522 -15.10 -0.42 30.35
N SER A 523 -15.76 0.68 30.75
CA SER A 523 -17.13 1.01 30.33
C SER A 523 -17.17 1.54 28.88
N ARG A 524 -16.11 2.22 28.44
CA ARG A 524 -15.90 2.55 27.02
C ARG A 524 -15.35 1.39 26.20
N SER A 525 -14.75 0.36 26.79
CA SER A 525 -14.54 -0.89 26.06
C SER A 525 -15.89 -1.40 25.56
N THR A 526 -16.97 -1.26 26.33
CA THR A 526 -18.33 -1.64 25.90
C THR A 526 -18.92 -0.64 24.90
N ALA A 527 -18.83 0.68 25.10
CA ALA A 527 -19.34 1.66 24.12
C ALA A 527 -18.53 1.70 22.81
N LEU A 528 -17.21 1.46 22.85
CA LEU A 528 -16.34 1.30 21.70
C LEU A 528 -16.49 -0.10 21.09
N LYS A 529 -16.76 -1.16 21.86
CA LYS A 529 -17.17 -2.48 21.34
C LYS A 529 -18.58 -2.44 20.75
N GLU A 530 -19.48 -1.62 21.27
CA GLU A 530 -20.83 -1.38 20.75
C GLU A 530 -20.78 -0.47 19.53
N PHE A 531 -19.93 0.57 19.51
CA PHE A 531 -19.62 1.36 18.33
C PHE A 531 -18.91 0.50 17.28
N GLN A 532 -17.97 -0.36 17.67
CA GLN A 532 -17.33 -1.34 16.79
C GLN A 532 -18.36 -2.38 16.30
N ALA A 533 -19.25 -2.88 17.15
CA ALA A 533 -20.32 -3.83 16.83
C ALA A 533 -21.44 -3.22 15.98
N LYS A 534 -21.69 -1.91 16.12
CA LYS A 534 -22.64 -1.13 15.33
C LYS A 534 -22.01 -0.71 14.00
N SER A 535 -20.71 -0.41 13.98
CA SER A 535 -19.91 -0.17 12.77
C SER A 535 -19.73 -1.44 11.94
N SER A 536 -19.54 -2.61 12.58
CA SER A 536 -19.50 -3.91 11.90
C SER A 536 -20.87 -4.38 11.43
N ARG A 537 -21.97 -3.93 12.05
CA ARG A 537 -23.34 -4.05 11.51
C ARG A 537 -23.63 -3.07 10.35
N LEU A 538 -22.82 -2.03 10.18
CA LEU A 538 -22.91 -1.02 9.11
C LEU A 538 -21.83 -1.17 8.03
N ASN A 539 -21.04 -2.26 8.06
CA ASN A 539 -19.93 -2.53 7.12
C ASN A 539 -18.82 -1.45 7.09
N PHE A 540 -18.73 -0.62 8.13
CA PHE A 540 -17.78 0.47 8.25
C PHE A 540 -16.71 0.15 9.29
N SER A 541 -15.44 0.30 8.94
CA SER A 541 -14.33 0.17 9.86
C SER A 541 -13.47 1.43 9.72
N TYR A 542 -13.47 2.29 10.73
CA TYR A 542 -12.49 3.40 10.85
C TYR A 542 -11.04 2.91 10.78
N ARG A 543 -10.85 1.60 10.87
CA ARG A 543 -9.55 0.95 10.76
C ARG A 543 -9.17 0.54 9.34
N PHE A 544 -9.97 0.83 8.31
CA PHE A 544 -9.64 0.53 6.92
C PHE A 544 -10.36 1.50 5.97
N ILE A 545 -9.59 2.27 5.21
CA ILE A 545 -10.08 3.35 4.35
C ILE A 545 -11.01 2.79 3.25
N GLY A 546 -10.73 1.61 2.72
CA GLY A 546 -11.61 0.96 1.73
C GLY A 546 -13.00 0.58 2.26
N SER A 547 -13.28 0.71 3.57
CA SER A 547 -14.63 0.50 4.10
C SER A 547 -15.63 1.57 3.66
N PHE A 548 -15.19 2.74 3.19
CA PHE A 548 -16.07 3.73 2.57
C PHE A 548 -16.58 3.29 1.19
N LEU A 549 -15.91 2.33 0.54
CA LEU A 549 -16.27 1.87 -0.80
C LEU A 549 -17.29 0.73 -0.74
N SER A 550 -18.21 0.73 -1.69
CA SER A 550 -19.28 -0.28 -1.81
C SER A 550 -18.78 -1.70 -2.11
N ASN A 551 -17.50 -1.85 -2.53
CA ASN A 551 -16.89 -3.06 -3.08
C ASN A 551 -17.67 -3.66 -4.28
N LYS A 552 -18.55 -2.91 -4.95
CA LYS A 552 -19.30 -3.41 -6.12
C LYS A 552 -18.39 -3.63 -7.34
N SER A 553 -17.26 -2.93 -7.39
CA SER A 553 -16.21 -3.13 -8.39
C SER A 553 -14.95 -3.72 -7.74
N TYR A 554 -14.10 -4.32 -8.57
CA TYR A 554 -12.80 -4.82 -8.17
C TYR A 554 -11.69 -3.85 -8.60
N GLY A 555 -10.51 -3.97 -7.96
CA GLY A 555 -9.36 -3.12 -8.25
C GLY A 555 -9.57 -1.67 -7.80
N VAL A 556 -9.09 -0.73 -8.61
CA VAL A 556 -9.21 0.71 -8.40
C VAL A 556 -10.68 1.12 -8.29
N ALA A 557 -10.98 2.03 -7.34
CA ALA A 557 -12.32 2.57 -7.14
C ALA A 557 -12.80 3.38 -8.35
N SER A 558 -14.04 3.16 -8.79
CA SER A 558 -14.65 4.02 -9.81
C SER A 558 -14.93 5.41 -9.25
N SER A 559 -15.07 6.40 -10.12
CA SER A 559 -15.44 7.77 -9.72
C SER A 559 -16.75 7.79 -8.92
N GLU A 560 -17.73 6.97 -9.31
CA GLU A 560 -19.02 6.84 -8.61
C GLU A 560 -18.87 6.26 -7.19
N GLU A 561 -18.00 5.25 -7.03
CA GLU A 561 -17.71 4.70 -5.70
C GLU A 561 -17.01 5.72 -4.80
N ILE A 562 -16.10 6.51 -5.36
CA ILE A 562 -15.40 7.58 -4.66
C ILE A 562 -16.38 8.69 -4.27
N GLU A 563 -17.24 9.16 -5.17
CA GLU A 563 -18.24 10.19 -4.87
C GLU A 563 -19.20 9.74 -3.78
N SER A 564 -19.65 8.49 -3.84
CA SER A 564 -20.46 7.87 -2.79
C SER A 564 -19.71 7.80 -1.44
N ALA A 565 -18.42 7.46 -1.46
CA ALA A 565 -17.57 7.47 -0.27
C ALA A 565 -17.42 8.88 0.34
N VAL A 566 -17.23 9.91 -0.50
CA VAL A 566 -17.14 11.32 -0.06
C VAL A 566 -18.46 11.79 0.56
N ALA A 567 -19.59 11.49 -0.08
CA ALA A 567 -20.92 11.85 0.41
C ALA A 567 -21.24 11.13 1.74
N SER A 568 -20.91 9.84 1.81
CA SER A 568 -21.08 9.02 3.01
C SER A 568 -20.19 9.51 4.14
N TYR A 569 -18.93 9.84 3.86
CA TYR A 569 -18.02 10.43 4.85
C TYR A 569 -18.60 11.73 5.39
N THR A 570 -19.04 12.66 4.54
CA THR A 570 -19.55 13.96 5.00
C THR A 570 -20.78 13.79 5.90
N THR A 571 -21.70 12.91 5.51
CA THR A 571 -22.93 12.64 6.25
C THR A 571 -22.64 11.94 7.59
N GLN A 572 -21.87 10.85 7.55
CA GLN A 572 -21.53 10.06 8.73
C GLN A 572 -20.59 10.81 9.66
N PHE A 573 -19.63 11.57 9.13
CA PHE A 573 -18.74 12.44 9.91
C PHE A 573 -19.54 13.49 10.67
N GLU A 574 -20.53 14.13 10.04
CA GLU A 574 -21.37 15.10 10.76
C GLU A 574 -22.24 14.43 11.84
N ILE A 575 -22.73 13.21 11.58
CA ILE A 575 -23.44 12.41 12.60
C ILE A 575 -22.50 12.04 13.75
N ASP A 576 -21.30 11.53 13.45
CA ASP A 576 -20.31 11.08 14.42
C ASP A 576 -19.71 12.25 15.18
N LYS A 577 -19.49 13.40 14.54
CA LYS A 577 -19.08 14.66 15.18
C LYS A 577 -20.14 15.16 16.14
N ARG A 578 -21.42 15.09 15.77
CA ARG A 578 -22.54 15.43 16.68
C ARG A 578 -22.67 14.43 17.82
N ALA A 579 -22.51 13.13 17.53
CA ALA A 579 -22.54 12.08 18.53
C ALA A 579 -21.34 12.17 19.48
N LEU A 580 -20.14 12.46 18.98
CA LEU A 580 -18.93 12.69 19.75
C LEU A 580 -19.06 13.98 20.55
N ALA A 581 -19.56 15.08 19.98
CA ALA A 581 -19.83 16.29 20.74
C ALA A 581 -20.88 16.06 21.84
N ALA A 582 -21.93 15.28 21.57
CA ALA A 582 -22.94 14.90 22.56
C ALA A 582 -22.38 13.95 23.64
N GLN A 583 -21.51 13.01 23.26
CA GLN A 583 -20.83 12.09 24.17
C GLN A 583 -19.71 12.76 24.95
N MET A 584 -19.01 13.75 24.38
CA MET A 584 -18.06 14.60 25.09
C MET A 584 -18.79 15.49 26.08
N LYS A 585 -19.97 16.01 25.72
CA LYS A 585 -20.85 16.76 26.63
C LYS A 585 -21.46 15.87 27.72
N ALA A 586 -21.73 14.60 27.43
CA ALA A 586 -22.20 13.61 28.41
C ALA A 586 -21.06 13.06 29.29
N ALA A 587 -19.84 12.92 28.74
CA ALA A 587 -18.62 12.53 29.46
C ALA A 587 -18.02 13.69 30.26
N GLN A 588 -18.35 14.94 29.91
CA GLN A 588 -18.03 16.15 30.69
C GLN A 588 -18.62 16.11 32.10
N LEU A 589 -19.64 15.26 32.36
CA LEU A 589 -20.16 15.04 33.70
C LEU A 589 -19.30 14.09 34.56
N ALA A 590 -18.22 13.51 34.04
CA ALA A 590 -17.40 12.53 34.75
C ALA A 590 -15.89 12.61 34.43
N GLN A 591 -15.24 13.79 34.57
CA GLN A 591 -13.81 13.95 34.99
C GLN A 591 -13.31 15.39 34.80
N THR A 592 -13.33 16.18 35.88
CA THR A 592 -13.00 17.61 35.91
C THR A 592 -11.51 17.97 35.77
N VAL A 593 -10.62 17.07 35.32
CA VAL A 593 -9.15 17.24 35.40
C VAL A 593 -8.42 17.19 34.05
N GLN A 594 -9.02 16.60 33.01
CA GLN A 594 -8.34 16.42 31.71
C GLN A 594 -8.65 17.53 30.71
N ASP A 595 -9.91 18.00 30.66
CA ASP A 595 -10.29 19.22 29.94
C ASP A 595 -9.57 20.45 30.50
N SER A 596 -9.27 20.49 31.81
CA SER A 596 -8.59 21.63 32.43
C SER A 596 -7.13 21.75 32.01
N GLN A 597 -6.41 20.65 31.73
CA GLN A 597 -5.02 20.70 31.26
C GLN A 597 -4.92 21.21 29.81
N LEU A 598 -5.78 20.72 28.91
CA LEU A 598 -5.82 21.18 27.53
C LEU A 598 -6.36 22.61 27.41
N ALA A 599 -7.42 22.93 28.17
CA ALA A 599 -7.93 24.29 28.25
C ALA A 599 -6.88 25.25 28.83
N ALA A 600 -6.15 24.84 29.88
CA ALA A 600 -5.06 25.63 30.44
C ALA A 600 -3.92 25.82 29.43
N ALA A 601 -3.48 24.78 28.73
CA ALA A 601 -2.45 24.89 27.70
C ALA A 601 -2.89 25.80 26.54
N THR A 602 -4.17 25.71 26.13
CA THR A 602 -4.76 26.58 25.11
C THR A 602 -4.85 28.02 25.57
N ASP A 603 -5.29 28.27 26.80
CA ASP A 603 -5.35 29.60 27.42
C ASP A 603 -3.94 30.22 27.55
N ARG A 604 -2.96 29.45 28.03
CA ARG A 604 -1.55 29.88 28.09
C ARG A 604 -1.06 30.29 26.71
N LEU A 605 -1.22 29.43 25.69
CA LEU A 605 -0.79 29.72 24.33
C LEU A 605 -1.46 30.99 23.78
N ASN A 606 -2.77 31.15 24.00
CA ASN A 606 -3.51 32.35 23.60
C ASN A 606 -3.00 33.61 24.31
N LYS A 607 -2.67 33.54 25.60
CA LYS A 607 -2.09 34.66 26.37
C LYS A 607 -0.73 35.08 25.83
N VAL A 608 0.15 34.13 25.49
CA VAL A 608 1.44 34.47 24.87
C VAL A 608 1.22 35.08 23.49
N ALA A 609 0.34 34.50 22.66
CA ALA A 609 0.02 35.01 21.33
C ALA A 609 -0.57 36.44 21.37
N ALA A 610 -1.47 36.73 22.30
CA ALA A 610 -2.00 38.07 22.54
C ALA A 610 -0.88 39.03 22.96
N THR A 611 -0.01 38.60 23.88
CA THR A 611 1.14 39.40 24.31
C THR A 611 2.07 39.72 23.14
N ILE A 612 2.34 38.78 22.23
CA ILE A 612 3.12 39.02 21.01
C ILE A 612 2.45 40.09 20.13
N LYS A 613 1.13 40.06 19.97
CA LYS A 613 0.39 41.06 19.18
C LYS A 613 0.41 42.46 19.81
N GLU A 614 0.34 42.52 21.14
CA GLU A 614 0.34 43.79 21.90
C GLU A 614 1.73 44.40 22.01
N SER A 615 2.74 43.56 22.11
CA SER A 615 4.14 43.96 22.12
C SER A 615 4.50 44.34 20.69
N LYS A 616 4.62 45.62 20.36
CA LYS A 616 4.94 46.17 19.02
C LYS A 616 6.35 45.79 18.53
N PHE A 617 6.68 44.50 18.53
CA PHE A 617 7.95 43.93 18.09
C PHE A 617 7.90 43.48 16.63
#